data_AF-A0A6A4B0M6-F1
#
_entry.id   AF-A0A6A4B0M6-F1
#
_cell.length_a   1.000
_cell.length_b   1.000
_cell.length_c   1.000
_cell.angle_alpha   90.00
_cell.angle_beta   90.00
_cell.angle_gamma   90.00
#
_symmetry.space_group_name_H-M   'P 1'
#
loop_
_entity.id
_entity.type
_entity.pdbx_description
1 polymer ?
#
loop_
_entity_poly.entity_id
_entity_poly.type
_entity_poly.pdbx_seq_one_letter_code
_entity_poly.pdbx_strand_id
1 'polypeptide(L)'
;MADYALKSDEKHLASAQILKENQILLQRLITQSQQASQQVNTRMSALETRISIITTHATEMRNEISLAVENINTLKDTVNKIEPGSLVFAADDLYPEWDVTGPVPDQAMDELSATELEQR
;
A
#
# COMPACT_ATOMS: atom_id res chain seq x y z
N MET A 1 -14.05 -79.83 21.44
CA MET A 1 -15.07 -78.79 21.22
C MET A 1 -14.78 -77.50 21.99
N ALA A 2 -14.38 -77.57 23.27
CA ALA A 2 -14.03 -76.37 24.06
C ALA A 2 -12.92 -75.49 23.45
N ASP A 3 -11.86 -76.10 22.92
CA ASP A 3 -10.71 -75.40 22.31
C ASP A 3 -11.08 -74.63 21.02
N TYR A 4 -12.10 -75.11 20.30
CA TYR A 4 -12.65 -74.42 19.11
C TYR A 4 -13.50 -73.21 19.49
N ALA A 5 -14.30 -73.31 20.55
CA ALA A 5 -15.11 -72.20 21.04
C ALA A 5 -14.22 -71.04 21.52
N LEU A 6 -13.19 -71.36 22.29
CA LEU A 6 -12.23 -70.39 22.84
C LEU A 6 -11.50 -69.62 21.72
N LYS A 7 -11.03 -70.33 20.69
CA LYS A 7 -10.36 -69.72 19.53
C LYS A 7 -11.30 -68.90 18.64
N SER A 8 -12.60 -69.21 18.62
CA SER A 8 -13.60 -68.42 17.92
C SER A 8 -13.83 -67.10 18.65
N ASP A 9 -13.99 -67.14 19.98
CA ASP A 9 -14.22 -65.96 20.81
C ASP A 9 -13.04 -64.98 20.78
N GLU A 10 -11.80 -65.48 20.81
CA GLU A 10 -10.59 -64.65 20.64
C GLU A 10 -10.57 -63.92 19.29
N LYS A 11 -10.97 -64.60 18.21
CA LYS A 11 -11.06 -63.97 16.87
C LYS A 11 -12.16 -62.92 16.80
N HIS A 12 -13.31 -63.16 17.42
CA HIS A 12 -14.40 -62.20 17.48
C HIS A 12 -13.99 -60.96 18.28
N LEU A 13 -13.29 -61.13 19.41
CA LEU A 13 -12.77 -60.03 20.21
C LEU A 13 -11.75 -59.19 19.43
N ALA A 14 -10.79 -59.83 18.76
CA ALA A 14 -9.81 -59.13 17.92
C ALA A 14 -10.48 -58.37 16.77
N SER A 15 -11.49 -58.96 16.13
CA SER A 15 -12.24 -58.31 15.05
C SER A 15 -13.03 -57.09 15.54
N ALA A 16 -13.65 -57.18 16.72
CA ALA A 16 -14.37 -56.07 17.34
C ALA A 16 -13.43 -54.92 17.71
N GLN A 17 -12.22 -55.23 18.18
CA GLN A 17 -11.21 -54.22 18.49
C GLN A 17 -10.74 -53.49 17.23
N ILE A 18 -10.43 -54.21 16.15
CA ILE A 18 -10.07 -53.62 14.86
C ILE A 18 -11.20 -52.72 14.33
N LEU A 19 -12.45 -53.18 14.43
CA LEU A 19 -13.61 -52.38 14.00
C LEU A 19 -13.70 -51.05 14.78
N LYS A 20 -13.49 -51.09 16.09
CA LYS A 20 -13.50 -49.90 16.94
C LYS A 20 -12.36 -48.95 16.59
N GLU A 21 -11.15 -49.46 16.36
CA GLU A 21 -10.00 -48.66 15.93
C GLU A 21 -10.26 -47.99 14.57
N ASN A 22 -10.81 -48.74 13.61
CA ASN A 22 -11.19 -48.22 12.30
C ASN A 22 -12.27 -47.12 12.40
N GLN A 23 -13.26 -47.29 13.28
CA GLN A 23 -14.27 -46.25 13.52
C GLN A 23 -13.63 -44.96 14.06
N ILE A 24 -12.67 -45.06 14.99
CA ILE A 24 -11.96 -43.90 15.53
C ILE A 24 -11.13 -43.22 14.43
N LEU A 25 -10.42 -43.99 13.61
CA LEU A 25 -9.63 -43.46 12.49
C LEU A 25 -10.51 -42.74 11.46
N LEU A 26 -11.64 -43.34 11.08
CA LEU A 26 -12.60 -42.71 10.18
C LEU A 26 -13.15 -41.41 10.75
N GLN A 27 -13.47 -41.38 12.04
CA GLN A 27 -13.97 -40.16 12.68
C GLN A 27 -12.90 -39.05 12.73
N ARG A 28 -11.64 -39.40 12.98
CA ARG A 28 -10.52 -38.43 12.88
C ARG A 28 -10.36 -37.91 11.46
N LEU A 29 -10.43 -38.79 10.46
CA LEU A 29 -10.29 -38.41 9.06
C LEU A 29 -11.42 -37.46 8.62
N ILE A 30 -12.65 -37.74 9.03
CA ILE A 30 -13.81 -36.87 8.76
C ILE A 30 -13.60 -35.49 9.38
N THR A 31 -13.21 -35.43 10.65
CA THR A 31 -12.95 -34.15 11.33
C THR A 31 -11.83 -33.36 10.67
N GLN A 32 -10.72 -34.02 10.31
CA GLN A 32 -9.60 -33.37 9.61
C GLN A 32 -10.03 -32.84 8.23
N SER A 33 -10.81 -33.63 7.47
CA SER A 33 -11.32 -33.22 6.16
C SER A 33 -12.26 -32.01 6.28
N GLN A 34 -13.15 -32.00 7.28
CA GLN A 34 -14.03 -30.86 7.56
C GLN A 34 -13.25 -29.60 7.92
N GLN A 35 -12.24 -29.71 8.79
CA GLN A 35 -11.38 -28.58 9.16
C GLN A 35 -10.60 -28.03 7.96
N ALA A 36 -10.03 -28.92 7.13
CA ALA A 36 -9.32 -28.51 5.92
C ALA A 36 -10.26 -27.79 4.94
N SER A 37 -11.47 -28.31 4.74
CA SER A 37 -12.48 -27.68 3.88
C SER A 37 -12.89 -26.29 4.39
N GLN A 38 -13.12 -26.14 5.70
CA GLN A 38 -13.40 -24.84 6.31
C GLN A 38 -12.23 -23.87 6.13
N GLN A 39 -10.99 -24.31 6.33
CA GLN A 39 -9.81 -23.48 6.14
C GLN A 39 -9.66 -23.02 4.69
N VAL A 40 -9.91 -23.91 3.73
CA VAL A 40 -9.89 -23.58 2.29
C VAL A 40 -10.98 -22.55 1.97
N ASN A 41 -12.20 -22.73 2.48
CA ASN A 41 -13.30 -21.79 2.23
C ASN A 41 -13.01 -20.39 2.78
N THR A 42 -12.48 -20.31 4.01
CA THR A 42 -12.08 -19.02 4.61
C THR A 42 -11.00 -18.34 3.78
N ARG A 43 -9.99 -19.09 3.32
CA ARG A 43 -8.93 -18.56 2.46
C ARG A 43 -9.46 -18.12 1.10
N MET A 44 -10.41 -18.85 0.52
CA MET A 44 -11.03 -18.51 -0.76
C MET A 44 -11.80 -17.20 -0.66
N SER A 45 -12.64 -17.04 0.36
CA SER A 45 -13.40 -15.80 0.58
C SER A 45 -12.48 -14.58 0.80
N ALA A 46 -11.38 -14.76 1.54
CA ALA A 46 -10.37 -13.72 1.70
C ALA A 46 -9.69 -13.36 0.37
N LEU A 47 -9.42 -14.34 -0.49
CA LEU A 47 -8.85 -14.12 -1.82
C LEU A 47 -9.84 -13.39 -2.74
N GLU A 48 -11.11 -13.77 -2.75
CA GLU A 48 -12.16 -13.10 -3.52
C GLU A 48 -12.27 -11.61 -3.13
N THR A 49 -12.24 -11.33 -1.83
CA THR A 49 -12.24 -9.95 -1.32
C THR A 49 -11.03 -9.16 -1.81
N ARG A 50 -9.83 -9.74 -1.73
CA ARG A 50 -8.59 -9.10 -2.20
C ARG A 50 -8.62 -8.85 -3.71
N ILE A 51 -9.13 -9.80 -4.49
CA ILE A 51 -9.29 -9.64 -5.94
C ILE A 51 -10.23 -8.47 -6.24
N SER A 52 -11.37 -8.39 -5.55
CA SER A 52 -12.32 -7.27 -5.73
C SER A 52 -11.66 -5.91 -5.47
N ILE A 53 -10.89 -5.78 -4.38
CA ILE A 53 -10.18 -4.53 -4.05
C ILE A 53 -9.16 -4.18 -5.15
N ILE A 54 -8.37 -5.16 -5.60
CA ILE A 54 -7.38 -4.96 -6.67
C ILE A 54 -8.07 -4.52 -7.97
N THR A 55 -9.20 -5.12 -8.32
CA THR A 55 -9.96 -4.73 -9.52
C THR A 55 -10.46 -3.29 -9.43
N THR A 56 -10.93 -2.85 -8.26
CA THR A 56 -11.33 -1.46 -8.03
C THR A 56 -10.15 -0.52 -8.20
N HIS A 57 -9.04 -0.75 -7.51
CA HIS A 57 -7.85 0.11 -7.61
C HIS A 57 -7.28 0.16 -9.04
N ALA A 58 -7.25 -0.98 -9.74
CA ALA A 58 -6.79 -1.02 -11.13
C ALA A 58 -7.69 -0.18 -12.06
N THR A 59 -9.00 -0.13 -11.77
CA THR A 59 -9.95 0.70 -12.51
C THR A 59 -9.73 2.18 -12.23
N GLU A 60 -9.51 2.56 -10.96
CA GLU A 60 -9.20 3.92 -10.54
C GLU A 60 -7.90 4.42 -11.19
N MET A 61 -6.82 3.66 -11.08
CA MET A 61 -5.54 3.99 -11.71
C MET A 61 -5.66 4.20 -13.22
N ARG A 62 -6.43 3.35 -13.91
CA ARG A 62 -6.68 3.51 -15.35
C ARG A 62 -7.40 4.82 -15.66
N ASN A 63 -8.39 5.20 -14.84
CA ASN A 63 -9.12 6.45 -15.03
C ASN A 63 -8.22 7.67 -14.79
N GLU A 64 -7.40 7.64 -13.74
CA GLU A 64 -6.41 8.70 -13.46
C GLU A 64 -5.39 8.86 -14.60
N ILE A 65 -4.85 7.75 -15.13
CA ILE A 65 -3.95 7.77 -16.28
C ILE A 65 -4.64 8.39 -17.50
N SER A 66 -5.91 8.04 -17.73
CA SER A 66 -6.67 8.58 -18.87
C SER A 66 -6.83 10.09 -18.76
N LEU A 67 -7.16 10.60 -17.56
CA LEU A 67 -7.25 12.04 -17.30
C LEU A 67 -5.89 12.74 -17.45
N ALA A 68 -4.81 12.13 -16.95
CA ALA A 68 -3.46 12.68 -17.09
C ALA A 68 -3.05 12.81 -18.56
N VAL A 69 -3.36 11.80 -19.39
CA VAL A 69 -3.09 11.82 -20.84
C VAL A 69 -3.89 12.92 -21.53
N GLU A 70 -5.17 13.10 -21.19
CA GLU A 70 -6.01 14.19 -21.72
C GLU A 70 -5.44 15.58 -21.38
N ASN A 71 -5.05 15.78 -20.11
CA ASN A 71 -4.43 17.01 -19.66
C ASN A 71 -3.11 17.31 -20.40
N ILE A 72 -2.25 16.30 -20.59
CA ILE A 72 -1.00 16.43 -21.35
C ILE A 72 -1.28 16.82 -22.80
N ASN A 73 -2.25 16.19 -23.46
CA ASN A 73 -2.61 16.52 -24.83
C ASN A 73 -3.13 17.96 -24.93
N THR A 74 -3.97 18.39 -24.00
CA THR A 74 -4.49 19.76 -23.94
C THR A 74 -3.37 20.79 -23.75
N LEU A 75 -2.42 20.52 -22.84
CA LEU A 75 -1.26 21.38 -22.61
C LEU A 75 -0.35 21.45 -23.85
N LYS A 76 -0.05 20.30 -24.45
CA LYS A 76 0.74 20.21 -25.69
C LYS A 76 0.12 21.04 -26.80
N ASP A 77 -1.19 20.91 -27.03
CA ASP A 77 -1.90 21.65 -28.06
C ASP A 77 -1.94 23.15 -27.77
N THR A 78 -2.01 23.53 -26.49
CA THR A 78 -1.94 24.94 -26.06
C THR A 78 -0.56 25.52 -26.33
N VAL A 79 0.51 24.80 -25.94
CA VAL A 79 1.90 25.23 -26.18
C VAL A 79 2.20 25.34 -27.67
N ASN A 80 1.73 24.41 -28.50
CA ASN A 80 1.94 24.45 -29.95
C ASN A 80 1.24 25.63 -30.65
N LYS A 81 0.27 26.27 -30.00
CA LYS A 81 -0.41 27.48 -30.51
C LYS A 81 0.28 28.78 -30.10
N ILE A 82 1.26 28.74 -29.19
CA ILE A 82 2.02 29.92 -28.80
C ILE A 82 2.95 30.31 -29.95
N GLU A 83 2.70 31.46 -30.57
CA GLU A 83 3.58 31.97 -31.62
C GLU A 83 4.95 32.34 -31.04
N PRO A 84 6.07 32.00 -31.71
CA PRO A 84 7.40 32.41 -31.28
C PRO A 84 7.47 33.94 -31.10
N GLY A 85 7.86 34.41 -29.91
CA GLY A 85 7.97 35.84 -29.61
C GLY A 85 6.66 36.53 -29.18
N SER A 86 5.54 35.80 -29.07
CA SER A 86 4.26 36.36 -28.59
C SER A 86 4.20 36.59 -27.08
N LEU A 87 5.11 35.98 -26.31
CA LEU A 87 5.22 36.20 -24.87
C LEU A 87 5.83 37.59 -24.62
N VAL A 88 4.97 38.55 -24.27
CA VAL A 88 5.38 39.90 -23.86
C VAL A 88 5.17 40.01 -22.36
N PHE A 89 6.27 40.18 -21.62
CA PHE A 89 6.23 40.51 -20.19
C PHE A 89 6.15 42.03 -20.04
N ALA A 90 5.36 42.53 -19.09
CA ALA A 90 5.36 43.95 -18.78
C ALA A 90 6.75 44.35 -18.26
N ALA A 91 7.22 45.54 -18.62
CA ALA A 91 8.54 46.02 -18.17
C ALA A 91 8.63 46.06 -16.63
N ASP A 92 7.52 46.38 -15.98
CA ASP A 92 7.36 46.43 -14.52
C ASP A 92 7.54 45.05 -13.85
N ASP A 93 7.25 43.96 -14.56
CA ASP A 93 7.45 42.58 -14.06
C ASP A 93 8.91 42.12 -14.22
N LEU A 94 9.62 42.66 -15.21
CA LEU A 94 11.02 42.32 -15.51
C LEU A 94 12.01 43.14 -14.66
N TYR A 95 11.62 44.36 -14.31
CA TYR A 95 12.40 45.29 -13.49
C TYR A 95 11.47 45.90 -12.44
N PRO A 96 11.08 45.15 -11.40
CA PRO A 96 10.36 45.74 -10.29
C PRO A 96 11.18 46.91 -9.75
N GLU A 97 10.51 48.00 -9.38
CA GLU A 97 11.15 49.10 -8.68
C GLU A 97 11.71 48.56 -7.37
N TRP A 98 13.01 48.22 -7.37
CA TRP A 98 13.73 47.97 -6.15
C TRP A 98 13.78 49.32 -5.43
N ASP A 99 13.10 49.42 -4.29
CA ASP A 99 13.28 50.53 -3.39
C ASP A 99 14.74 50.51 -2.88
N VAL A 100 15.60 51.20 -3.60
CA VAL A 100 17.02 51.37 -3.26
C VAL A 100 17.19 52.36 -2.10
N THR A 101 16.10 52.95 -1.58
CA THR A 101 16.12 53.64 -0.30
C THR A 101 15.94 52.63 0.83
N GLY A 102 16.94 51.74 0.94
CA GLY A 102 17.19 51.07 2.23
C GLY A 102 17.22 52.11 3.35
N PRO A 103 16.85 51.73 4.59
CA PRO A 103 16.72 52.69 5.69
C PRO A 103 17.96 53.58 5.75
N VAL A 104 17.73 54.90 5.72
CA VAL A 104 18.77 55.90 5.91
C VAL A 104 19.58 55.47 7.14
N PRO A 105 20.91 55.30 7.04
CA PRO A 105 21.71 54.95 8.20
C PRO A 105 21.46 56.03 9.25
N ASP A 106 20.85 55.65 10.37
CA ASP A 106 20.74 56.55 11.52
C ASP A 106 22.15 57.08 11.80
N GLN A 107 22.30 58.40 11.78
CA GLN A 107 23.54 59.12 12.12
C GLN A 107 23.91 58.97 13.61
N ALA A 108 23.57 57.83 14.22
CA ALA A 108 23.85 57.45 15.60
C ALA A 108 25.05 56.48 15.71
N MET A 109 25.83 56.29 14.64
CA MET A 109 27.05 55.45 14.64
C MET A 109 28.35 56.27 14.64
N ASP A 110 28.32 57.51 15.14
CA ASP A 110 29.52 58.34 15.34
C ASP A 110 30.10 58.25 16.77
N GLU A 111 29.67 57.30 17.60
CA GLU A 111 30.23 57.07 18.94
C GLU A 111 30.65 55.62 19.18
N LEU A 112 31.57 55.11 18.37
CA LEU A 112 32.53 54.10 18.85
C LEU A 112 33.93 54.69 18.72
N SER A 113 34.33 55.42 19.76
CA SER A 113 35.67 55.96 19.91
C SER A 113 36.71 54.86 19.72
N ALA A 114 37.75 55.16 18.94
CA ALA A 114 38.88 54.28 18.60
C ALA A 114 39.77 53.85 19.80
N THR A 115 39.24 53.84 21.02
CA THR A 115 39.98 53.56 22.26
C THR A 115 39.75 52.13 22.78
N GLU A 116 38.83 51.35 22.19
CA GLU A 116 38.56 49.97 22.63
C GLU A 116 39.26 48.88 21.78
N LEU A 117 39.96 49.25 20.71
CA LEU A 117 40.61 48.29 19.79
C LEU A 117 42.06 47.92 20.15
N GLU A 118 42.66 48.51 21.20
CA GLU A 118 44.03 48.20 21.65
C GLU A 118 44.13 47.29 22.89
N GLN A 119 43.02 46.73 23.40
CA GLN A 119 43.06 45.81 24.56
C GLN A 119 42.41 44.44 24.29
N ARG A 120 42.64 43.84 23.12
CA ARG A 120 42.42 42.39 22.92
C ARG A 120 43.61 41.71 22.27
#